data_AF-A0A7Y9HP23-F1
#
_entry.id   AF-A0A7Y9HP23-F1
#
_cell.length_a   1.000
_cell.length_b   1.000
_cell.length_c   1.000
_cell.angle_alpha   90.00
_cell.angle_beta   90.00
_cell.angle_gamma   90.00
#
_symmetry.space_group_name_H-M   'P 1'
#
loop_
_entity.id
_entity.type
_entity.pdbx_description
1 polymer ?
#
loop_
_entity_poly.entity_id
_entity_poly.type
_entity_poly.pdbx_seq_one_letter_code
_entity_poly.pdbx_strand_id
1 'polypeptide(L)'
;MTIHFDSHQYATRLTEAGMPSALAGIQAEMAGDVMSELSALDSRLGQTDSKIEHAKILLNARIDQVEARLEVKIADTGSDIIKWIVSVGILQSSLITALLLKLMQ
;
A
#
# COMPACT_ATOMS: atom_id res chain seq x y z
N MET A 1 -12.72 -7.98 19.44
CA MET A 1 -13.63 -8.65 20.40
C MET A 1 -13.34 -8.05 21.75
N THR A 2 -14.27 -7.30 22.34
CA THR A 2 -13.98 -6.55 23.58
C THR A 2 -14.09 -7.50 24.77
N ILE A 3 -12.95 -7.82 25.38
CA ILE A 3 -12.93 -8.61 26.61
C ILE A 3 -13.28 -7.65 27.75
N HIS A 4 -14.47 -7.79 28.33
CA HIS A 4 -14.93 -6.97 29.46
C HIS A 4 -14.32 -7.51 30.75
N PHE A 5 -13.45 -6.71 31.39
CA PHE A 5 -12.82 -7.06 32.66
C PHE A 5 -13.54 -6.41 33.83
N ASP A 6 -14.00 -7.24 34.78
CA ASP A 6 -14.66 -6.80 36.01
C ASP A 6 -13.68 -6.87 37.19
N SER A 7 -13.19 -5.70 37.59
CA SER A 7 -12.23 -5.56 38.70
C SER A 7 -12.83 -6.03 40.04
N HIS A 8 -14.12 -5.80 40.29
CA HIS A 8 -14.76 -6.22 41.54
C HIS A 8 -14.88 -7.75 41.60
N GLN A 9 -15.36 -8.37 40.52
CA GLN A 9 -15.46 -9.84 40.47
C GLN A 9 -14.08 -10.49 40.60
N TYR A 10 -13.04 -9.90 39.99
CA TYR A 10 -11.68 -10.37 40.09
C TYR A 10 -11.12 -10.23 41.51
N ALA A 11 -11.32 -9.09 42.18
CA ALA A 11 -10.93 -8.88 43.57
C ALA A 11 -11.64 -9.84 44.54
N THR A 12 -12.94 -10.10 44.34
CA THR A 12 -13.71 -11.05 45.14
C THR A 12 -13.12 -12.45 45.03
N ARG A 13 -12.82 -12.92 43.82
CA ARG A 13 -12.19 -14.24 43.61
C ARG A 13 -10.82 -14.37 44.25
N LEU A 14 -10.01 -13.32 44.19
CA LEU A 14 -8.70 -13.31 44.86
C LEU A 14 -8.86 -13.39 46.40
N THR A 15 -9.84 -12.68 46.94
CA THR A 15 -10.14 -12.70 48.38
C THR A 15 -10.65 -14.09 48.82
N GLU A 16 -11.54 -14.70 48.03
CA GLU A 16 -12.02 -16.08 48.25
C GLU A 16 -10.89 -17.12 48.16
N ALA A 17 -9.86 -16.85 47.34
CA ALA A 17 -8.65 -17.68 47.25
C ALA A 17 -7.67 -17.49 48.42
N GLY A 18 -8.01 -16.66 49.42
CA GLY A 18 -7.21 -16.43 50.62
C GLY A 18 -6.27 -15.23 50.54
N MET A 19 -6.35 -14.40 49.49
CA MET A 19 -5.62 -13.13 49.42
C MET A 19 -6.23 -12.10 50.38
N PRO A 20 -5.42 -11.31 51.11
CA PRO A 20 -5.95 -10.20 51.89
C PRO A 20 -6.73 -9.22 51.01
N SER A 21 -7.92 -8.82 51.43
CA SER A 21 -8.84 -7.98 50.63
C SER A 21 -8.19 -6.69 50.09
N ALA A 22 -7.31 -6.05 50.86
CA ALA A 22 -6.57 -4.87 50.41
C ALA A 22 -5.61 -5.18 49.23
N LEU A 23 -4.92 -6.32 49.27
CA LEU A 23 -4.04 -6.78 48.19
C LEU A 23 -4.84 -7.21 46.96
N ALA A 24 -5.96 -7.88 47.15
CA ALA A 24 -6.87 -8.29 46.08
C ALA A 24 -7.44 -7.09 45.31
N GLY A 25 -7.80 -6.01 46.03
CA GLY A 25 -8.27 -4.76 45.42
C GLY A 25 -7.19 -4.09 44.57
N ILE A 26 -5.97 -3.93 45.11
CA ILE A 26 -4.85 -3.34 44.37
C ILE A 26 -4.51 -4.17 43.13
N GLN A 27 -4.48 -5.50 43.24
CA GLN A 27 -4.20 -6.36 42.09
C GLN A 27 -5.29 -6.27 41.03
N ALA A 28 -6.56 -6.14 41.43
CA ALA A 28 -7.67 -5.99 40.51
C ALA A 28 -7.67 -4.65 39.79
N GLU A 29 -7.30 -3.58 40.48
CA GLU A 29 -7.12 -2.26 39.89
C GLU A 29 -6.01 -2.28 38.83
N MET A 30 -4.82 -2.78 39.18
CA MET A 30 -3.71 -2.91 38.22
C MET A 30 -4.06 -3.80 37.01
N ALA A 31 -4.78 -4.90 37.23
CA ALA A 31 -5.24 -5.76 36.15
C ALA A 31 -6.25 -5.03 35.25
N GLY A 32 -7.11 -4.20 35.83
CA GLY A 32 -8.05 -3.34 35.10
C GLY A 32 -7.33 -2.32 34.22
N ASP A 33 -6.29 -1.67 34.74
CA ASP A 33 -5.49 -0.70 33.99
C ASP A 33 -4.79 -1.35 32.80
N VAL A 34 -4.13 -2.50 33.01
CA VAL A 34 -3.49 -3.26 31.92
C VAL A 34 -4.52 -3.68 30.87
N MET A 35 -5.72 -4.08 31.28
CA MET A 35 -6.76 -4.49 30.35
C MET A 35 -7.33 -3.32 29.53
N SER A 36 -7.43 -2.15 30.15
CA SER A 36 -7.81 -0.90 29.48
C SER A 36 -6.78 -0.52 28.41
N GLU A 37 -5.49 -0.57 28.75
CA GLU A 37 -4.41 -0.33 27.79
C GLU A 37 -4.40 -1.36 26.65
N LEU A 38 -4.62 -2.64 26.96
CA LEU A 38 -4.70 -3.69 25.94
C LEU A 38 -5.87 -3.46 24.97
N SER A 39 -7.02 -3.03 25.50
CA SER A 39 -8.20 -2.70 24.68
C SER A 39 -7.95 -1.48 23.79
N ALA A 40 -7.25 -0.46 24.31
CA ALA A 40 -6.82 0.69 23.53
C ALA A 40 -5.83 0.29 22.43
N LEU A 41 -4.92 -0.64 22.72
CA LEU A 41 -3.97 -1.19 21.75
C LEU A 41 -4.67 -2.00 20.66
N ASP A 42 -5.63 -2.87 20.99
CA ASP A 42 -6.43 -3.63 20.03
C ASP A 42 -7.16 -2.70 19.05
N SER A 43 -7.77 -1.63 19.57
CA SER A 43 -8.41 -0.60 18.75
C SER A 43 -7.42 0.10 17.81
N ARG A 44 -6.23 0.48 18.31
CA ARG A 44 -5.17 1.07 17.48
C ARG A 44 -4.64 0.11 16.42
N LEU A 45 -4.54 -1.16 16.74
CA LEU A 45 -4.09 -2.20 15.82
C LEU A 45 -5.13 -2.38 14.70
N GLY A 46 -6.42 -2.46 15.03
CA GLY A 46 -7.50 -2.50 14.04
C GLY A 46 -7.54 -1.25 13.14
N GLN A 47 -7.29 -0.06 13.69
CA GLN A 47 -7.14 1.16 12.89
C GLN A 47 -5.92 1.10 11.96
N THR A 48 -4.81 0.53 12.43
CA THR A 48 -3.58 0.38 11.65
C THR A 48 -3.78 -0.61 10.51
N ASP A 49 -4.43 -1.75 10.77
CA ASP A 49 -4.76 -2.75 9.75
C ASP A 49 -5.67 -2.15 8.67
N SER A 50 -6.69 -1.38 9.06
CA SER A 50 -7.54 -0.66 8.10
C SER A 50 -6.74 0.32 7.24
N LYS A 51 -5.83 1.11 7.84
CA LYS A 51 -4.95 2.02 7.09
C LYS A 51 -4.02 1.27 6.13
N ILE A 52 -3.48 0.14 6.54
CA ILE A 52 -2.64 -0.71 5.70
C ILE A 52 -3.44 -1.23 4.50
N GLU A 53 -4.67 -1.67 4.71
CA GLU A 53 -5.52 -2.18 3.63
C GLU A 53 -5.89 -1.08 2.64
N HIS A 54 -6.25 0.11 3.14
CA HIS A 54 -6.46 1.28 2.29
C HIS A 54 -5.20 1.67 1.49
N ALA A 55 -4.02 1.62 2.12
CA ALA A 55 -2.76 1.92 1.44
C ALA A 55 -2.45 0.92 0.33
N LYS A 56 -2.70 -0.39 0.54
CA LYS A 56 -2.55 -1.42 -0.49
C LYS A 56 -3.44 -1.17 -1.70
N ILE A 57 -4.73 -0.90 -1.46
CA ILE A 57 -5.69 -0.62 -2.54
C ILE A 57 -5.23 0.60 -3.35
N LEU A 58 -4.84 1.68 -2.65
CA LEU A 58 -4.38 2.90 -3.31
C LEU A 58 -3.09 2.67 -4.12
N LEU A 59 -2.14 1.91 -3.58
CA LEU A 59 -0.89 1.59 -4.26
C LEU A 59 -1.13 0.75 -5.51
N ASN A 60 -1.96 -0.29 -5.44
CA ASN A 60 -2.31 -1.10 -6.60
C ASN A 60 -2.95 -0.25 -7.71
N ALA A 61 -3.93 0.60 -7.37
CA ALA A 61 -4.53 1.50 -8.35
C ALA A 61 -3.51 2.47 -8.98
N ARG A 62 -2.51 2.91 -8.21
CA ARG A 62 -1.43 3.77 -8.71
C ARG A 62 -0.45 3.02 -9.62
N ILE A 63 -0.18 1.75 -9.32
CA ILE A 63 0.64 0.87 -10.16
C ILE A 63 -0.07 0.67 -11.51
N ASP A 64 -1.34 0.27 -11.50
CA ASP A 64 -2.14 0.09 -12.71
C ASP A 64 -2.17 1.37 -13.58
N GLN A 65 -2.32 2.53 -12.93
CA GLN A 65 -2.29 3.82 -13.62
C GLN A 65 -0.93 4.12 -14.25
N VAL A 66 0.18 3.80 -13.56
CA VAL A 66 1.53 4.00 -14.08
C VAL A 66 1.82 3.04 -15.23
N GLU A 67 1.42 1.79 -15.13
CA GLU A 67 1.54 0.79 -16.20
C GLU A 67 0.82 1.26 -17.47
N ALA A 68 -0.47 1.63 -17.36
CA ALA A 68 -1.24 2.12 -18.50
C ALA A 68 -0.61 3.38 -19.14
N ARG A 69 -0.11 4.32 -18.32
CA ARG A 69 0.60 5.50 -18.83
C ARG A 69 1.91 5.15 -19.54
N LEU A 70 2.61 4.13 -19.06
CA LEU A 70 3.87 3.71 -19.64
C LEU A 70 3.63 2.99 -20.98
N GLU A 71 2.62 2.13 -21.06
CA GLU A 71 2.21 1.49 -22.32
C GLU A 71 1.88 2.52 -23.39
N VAL A 72 1.08 3.55 -23.06
CA VAL A 72 0.74 4.64 -23.99
C VAL A 72 2.01 5.37 -24.44
N LYS A 73 2.90 5.74 -23.51
CA LYS A 73 4.15 6.44 -23.86
C LYS A 73 5.07 5.59 -24.74
N ILE A 74 5.14 4.28 -24.51
CA ILE A 74 5.93 3.37 -25.33
C ILE A 74 5.32 3.28 -26.74
N ALA A 75 4.00 3.14 -26.85
CA ALA A 75 3.31 3.11 -28.13
C ALA A 75 3.51 4.42 -28.93
N ASP A 76 3.37 5.57 -28.28
CA ASP A 76 3.59 6.88 -28.88
C ASP A 76 5.05 7.03 -29.36
N THR A 77 6.01 6.68 -28.51
CA THR A 77 7.44 6.73 -28.87
C THR A 77 7.75 5.81 -30.04
N GLY A 78 7.19 4.59 -30.05
CA GLY A 78 7.33 3.66 -31.17
C GLY A 78 6.75 4.22 -32.48
N SER A 79 5.56 4.83 -32.42
CA SER A 79 4.92 5.49 -33.55
C SER A 79 5.76 6.63 -34.12
N ASP A 80 6.32 7.47 -33.25
CA ASP A 80 7.13 8.61 -33.67
C ASP A 80 8.46 8.16 -34.28
N ILE A 81 9.09 7.11 -33.74
CA ILE A 81 10.28 6.49 -34.34
C ILE A 81 9.95 5.95 -35.74
N ILE A 82 8.83 5.24 -35.91
CA ILE A 82 8.41 4.72 -37.22
C ILE A 82 8.22 5.86 -38.22
N LYS A 83 7.51 6.93 -37.84
CA LYS A 83 7.30 8.11 -38.70
C LYS A 83 8.63 8.75 -39.12
N TRP A 84 9.57 8.88 -38.19
CA TRP A 84 10.91 9.41 -38.48
C TRP A 84 11.69 8.52 -39.45
N ILE A 85 11.71 7.20 -39.23
CA ILE A 85 12.39 6.24 -40.09
C ILE A 85 11.80 6.28 -41.51
N VAL A 86 10.48 6.28 -41.65
CA VAL A 86 9.80 6.34 -42.95
C VAL A 86 10.14 7.64 -43.68
N SER A 87 10.09 8.78 -42.97
CA SER A 87 10.39 10.10 -43.55
C SER A 87 11.84 10.19 -44.05
N VAL A 88 12.80 9.72 -43.26
CA VAL A 88 14.22 9.69 -43.65
C VAL A 88 14.47 8.70 -44.79
N GLY A 89 13.85 7.52 -44.77
CA GLY A 89 14.00 6.51 -45.80
C GLY A 89 13.52 6.97 -47.17
N ILE A 90 12.38 7.68 -47.23
CA ILE A 90 11.86 8.27 -48.48
C ILE A 90 12.83 9.33 -49.03
N LEU A 91 13.32 10.22 -48.16
CA LEU A 91 14.27 11.27 -48.55
C LEU A 91 15.57 10.68 -49.10
N GLN A 92 16.16 9.71 -48.40
CA GLN A 92 17.38 9.04 -48.83
C GLN A 92 17.20 8.28 -50.15
N SER A 93 16.10 7.56 -50.31
CA SER A 93 15.80 6.82 -51.55
C SER A 93 15.67 7.76 -52.75
N SER A 94 15.04 8.91 -52.55
CA SER A 94 14.92 9.96 -53.57
C SER A 94 16.29 10.53 -53.96
N LEU A 95 17.14 10.78 -52.95
CA LEU A 95 18.50 11.30 -53.16
C LEU A 95 19.37 10.30 -53.94
N ILE A 96 19.33 9.01 -53.57
CA ILE A 96 20.06 7.94 -54.26
C ILE A 96 19.61 7.84 -55.72
N THR A 97 18.30 7.87 -55.97
CA THR A 97 17.72 7.81 -57.32
C THR A 97 18.21 8.99 -58.17
N ALA A 98 18.21 10.20 -57.62
CA ALA A 98 18.70 11.39 -58.32
C ALA A 98 20.21 11.31 -58.64
N LEU A 99 21.01 10.80 -57.72
CA LEU A 99 22.45 10.60 -57.94
C LEU A 99 22.73 9.54 -59.01
N LEU A 100 21.99 8.43 -59.00
CA LEU A 100 22.11 7.39 -60.04
C LEU A 100 21.78 7.94 -61.43
N LEU A 101 20.69 8.70 -61.57
CA LEU A 101 20.33 9.34 -62.83
C LEU A 101 21.43 10.29 -63.33
N LYS A 102 22.01 11.10 -62.42
CA LYS A 102 23.10 12.03 -62.76
C LYS A 102 24.39 11.31 -63.20
N LEU A 103 24.65 10.09 -62.72
CA LEU A 103 25.82 9.30 -63.13
C LEU A 103 25.64 8.59 -64.49
N MET A 104 24.39 8.43 -64.95
CA MET A 104 24.07 7.80 -66.24
C MET A 104 23.96 8.79 -67.41
N GLN A 105 23.89 10.10 -67.12
CA GLN A 105 23.94 11.18 -68.10
C GLN A 105 25.38 11.67 -68.29
#